data_AF-A0A1M5UAU2-F1
#
_entry.id   AF-A0A1M5UAU2-F1
#
_cell.length_a   1.000
_cell.length_b   1.000
_cell.length_c   1.000
_cell.angle_alpha   90.00
_cell.angle_beta   90.00
_cell.angle_gamma   90.00
#
_symmetry.space_group_name_H-M   'P 1'
#
loop_
_entity.id
_entity.type
_entity.pdbx_description
1 polymer ?
#
loop_
_entity_poly.entity_id
_entity_poly.type
_entity_poly.pdbx_seq_one_letter_code
_entity_poly.pdbx_strand_id
1 'polypeptide(L)'
;MSDIALQIERTTAGSVGVSNNVIFNNIAYLSGNISYDDSTGVITLNKQGRYVINWWVSTQASVSTNGAAFMLSSSADDSLLGTSPNRAGEVCGTGIIDVTAAPVTVSLVNASTSAVYYAPLVPLTASLVVIEDDQREGFSAFISSVSTSASTQLTGWTVTPPYFDSAGFNEAAGNYTVPTTGIYSVQATINYSTNSAISISLGSGVNPAFVVRRTSPTLTNLIGGLFPLLDVSVALLTLRTILSNGTVTLAGEISLTAGDVVGLFYNADGLTVPLTLGGSEAAGIVWSMNRIA
;
A
#
# COMPACT_ATOMS: atom_id res chain seq x y z
N MET A 1 -2.88 -7.75 0.76
CA MET A 1 -3.48 -8.46 -0.39
C MET A 1 -4.75 -7.69 -0.72
N SER A 2 -5.04 -7.49 -2.00
CA SER A 2 -6.29 -6.84 -2.40
C SER A 2 -7.49 -7.71 -2.00
N ASP A 3 -8.45 -7.13 -1.28
CA ASP A 3 -9.70 -7.79 -0.88
C ASP A 3 -10.86 -7.45 -1.84
N ILE A 4 -10.58 -6.67 -2.91
CA ILE A 4 -11.58 -6.21 -3.87
C ILE A 4 -11.49 -7.03 -5.15
N ALA A 5 -12.56 -7.78 -5.42
CA ALA A 5 -12.73 -8.49 -6.67
C ALA A 5 -14.21 -8.66 -7.04
N LEU A 6 -14.50 -8.60 -8.33
CA LEU A 6 -15.83 -8.77 -8.93
C LEU A 6 -15.71 -9.69 -10.14
N GLN A 7 -16.64 -10.63 -10.27
CA GLN A 7 -16.87 -11.38 -11.50
C GLN A 7 -18.37 -11.36 -11.82
N ILE A 8 -18.71 -10.83 -12.99
CA ILE A 8 -20.08 -10.75 -13.50
C ILE A 8 -20.18 -11.45 -14.85
N GLU A 9 -21.33 -12.06 -15.10
CA GLU A 9 -21.55 -12.98 -16.20
C GLU A 9 -22.90 -12.74 -16.86
N ARG A 10 -22.91 -12.90 -18.19
CA ARG A 10 -24.14 -12.86 -18.99
C ARG A 10 -24.42 -14.22 -19.58
N THR A 11 -25.57 -14.79 -19.26
CA THR A 11 -26.02 -16.11 -19.74
C THR A 11 -27.26 -16.03 -20.64
N THR A 12 -27.81 -14.83 -20.85
CA THR A 12 -29.01 -14.62 -21.67
C THR A 12 -28.67 -14.18 -23.10
N ALA A 13 -29.43 -14.69 -24.07
CA ALA A 13 -29.43 -14.17 -25.44
C ALA A 13 -29.93 -12.71 -25.51
N GLY A 14 -29.96 -12.13 -26.72
CA GLY A 14 -30.48 -10.79 -26.97
C GLY A 14 -29.49 -9.92 -27.74
N SER A 15 -29.64 -8.61 -27.60
CA SER A 15 -28.75 -7.63 -28.22
C SER A 15 -28.48 -6.45 -27.30
N VAL A 16 -27.42 -5.72 -27.63
CA VAL A 16 -27.08 -4.44 -27.02
C VAL A 16 -27.06 -3.36 -28.10
N GLY A 17 -27.83 -2.29 -27.87
CA GLY A 17 -27.91 -1.13 -28.77
C GLY A 17 -26.61 -0.33 -28.79
N VAL A 18 -26.45 0.57 -29.76
CA VAL A 18 -25.30 1.49 -29.81
C VAL A 18 -25.30 2.36 -28.55
N SER A 19 -24.14 2.52 -27.93
CA SER A 19 -23.96 3.31 -26.70
C SER A 19 -24.73 2.80 -25.48
N ASN A 20 -25.34 1.62 -25.55
CA ASN A 20 -25.95 0.97 -24.39
C ASN A 20 -24.94 0.12 -23.64
N ASN A 21 -25.16 -0.02 -22.33
CA ASN A 21 -24.38 -0.89 -21.45
C ASN A 21 -24.66 -2.37 -21.74
N VAL A 22 -23.62 -3.18 -21.67
CA VAL A 22 -23.72 -4.63 -21.58
C VAL A 22 -24.23 -4.99 -20.19
N ILE A 23 -25.39 -5.63 -20.14
CA ILE A 23 -26.00 -6.09 -18.89
C ILE A 23 -25.56 -7.53 -18.61
N PHE A 24 -25.02 -7.76 -17.41
CA PHE A 24 -24.64 -9.06 -16.88
C PHE A 24 -25.71 -9.48 -15.86
N ASN A 25 -26.36 -10.60 -16.12
CA ASN A 25 -27.52 -11.06 -15.34
C ASN A 25 -27.16 -12.02 -14.21
N ASN A 26 -25.86 -12.21 -13.94
CA ASN A 26 -25.36 -13.09 -12.90
C ASN A 26 -24.11 -12.47 -12.25
N ILE A 27 -24.07 -12.41 -10.93
CA ILE A 27 -22.88 -12.05 -10.16
C ILE A 27 -22.26 -13.36 -9.67
N ALA A 28 -21.15 -13.77 -10.29
CA ALA A 28 -20.47 -15.02 -9.96
C ALA A 28 -19.58 -14.86 -8.71
N TYR A 29 -19.00 -13.68 -8.52
CA TYR A 29 -18.18 -13.35 -7.35
C TYR A 29 -18.25 -11.85 -7.04
N LEU A 30 -18.29 -11.50 -5.75
CA LEU A 30 -18.27 -10.12 -5.27
C LEU A 30 -17.62 -10.06 -3.88
N SER A 31 -16.55 -9.29 -3.75
CA SER A 31 -15.86 -9.02 -2.49
C SER A 31 -15.30 -7.60 -2.44
N GLY A 32 -15.26 -7.02 -1.25
CA GLY A 32 -14.64 -5.72 -0.99
C GLY A 32 -15.49 -4.51 -1.40
N ASN A 33 -14.85 -3.34 -1.52
CA ASN A 33 -15.49 -2.04 -1.76
C ASN A 33 -15.81 -1.81 -3.24
N ILE A 34 -16.55 -2.72 -3.84
CA ILE A 34 -17.04 -2.68 -5.23
C ILE A 34 -18.50 -3.09 -5.26
N SER A 35 -19.28 -2.55 -6.20
CA SER A 35 -20.68 -2.95 -6.40
C SER A 35 -21.04 -2.99 -7.87
N TYR A 36 -22.12 -3.70 -8.20
CA TYR A 36 -22.65 -3.83 -9.55
C TYR A 36 -24.19 -3.72 -9.53
N ASP A 37 -24.76 -2.93 -10.43
CA ASP A 37 -26.19 -2.81 -10.66
C ASP A 37 -26.56 -3.54 -11.96
N ASP A 38 -27.29 -4.65 -11.83
CA ASP A 38 -27.70 -5.53 -12.93
C ASP A 38 -28.84 -4.95 -13.79
N SER A 39 -29.50 -3.88 -13.33
CA SER A 39 -30.53 -3.19 -14.12
C SER A 39 -29.93 -2.18 -15.09
N THR A 40 -28.78 -1.59 -14.74
CA THR A 40 -28.11 -0.53 -15.50
C THR A 40 -26.78 -0.97 -16.13
N GLY A 41 -26.16 -2.04 -15.64
CA GLY A 41 -24.84 -2.50 -16.09
C GLY A 41 -23.68 -1.69 -15.53
N VAL A 42 -23.90 -0.92 -14.46
CA VAL A 42 -22.91 -0.02 -13.86
C VAL A 42 -22.17 -0.72 -12.73
N ILE A 43 -20.85 -0.73 -12.82
CA ILE A 43 -19.93 -1.11 -11.74
C ILE A 43 -19.53 0.17 -10.99
N THR A 44 -19.55 0.15 -9.65
CA THR A 44 -19.06 1.28 -8.83
C THR A 44 -17.83 0.87 -8.04
N LEU A 45 -16.71 1.54 -8.27
CA LEU A 45 -15.45 1.40 -7.54
C LEU A 45 -15.48 2.38 -6.34
N ASN A 46 -15.60 1.86 -5.11
CA ASN A 46 -15.82 2.68 -3.91
C ASN A 46 -14.55 2.96 -3.11
N LYS A 47 -13.38 2.59 -3.63
CA LYS A 47 -12.07 2.80 -2.98
C LYS A 47 -11.07 3.33 -4.00
N GLN A 48 -10.23 4.29 -3.58
CA GLN A 48 -9.05 4.68 -4.34
C GLN A 48 -8.13 3.47 -4.52
N GLY A 49 -7.60 3.30 -5.73
CA GLY A 49 -6.76 2.17 -6.06
C GLY A 49 -6.60 1.99 -7.57
N ARG A 50 -5.74 1.06 -7.96
CA ARG A 50 -5.60 0.62 -9.34
C ARG A 50 -6.45 -0.62 -9.55
N TYR A 51 -7.25 -0.63 -10.60
CA TYR A 51 -8.11 -1.76 -10.92
C TYR A 51 -7.75 -2.32 -12.28
N VAL A 52 -7.54 -3.63 -12.34
CA VAL A 52 -7.38 -4.39 -13.58
C VAL A 52 -8.71 -5.00 -13.94
N ILE A 53 -9.18 -4.69 -15.14
CA ILE A 53 -10.46 -5.14 -15.67
C ILE A 53 -10.20 -5.97 -16.91
N ASN A 54 -10.69 -7.21 -16.91
CA ASN A 54 -10.65 -8.10 -18.08
C ASN A 54 -12.08 -8.46 -18.46
N TRP A 55 -12.37 -8.49 -19.75
CA TRP A 55 -13.70 -8.84 -20.23
C TRP A 55 -13.64 -9.54 -21.57
N TRP A 56 -14.71 -10.29 -21.85
CA TRP A 56 -15.00 -10.81 -23.18
C TRP A 56 -16.52 -10.84 -23.42
N VAL A 57 -16.90 -10.73 -24.69
CA VAL A 57 -18.28 -10.80 -25.18
C VAL A 57 -18.31 -11.67 -26.43
N SER A 58 -19.15 -12.70 -26.42
CA SER A 58 -19.43 -13.55 -27.57
C SER A 58 -20.57 -12.98 -28.40
N THR A 59 -20.27 -12.68 -29.67
CA THR A 59 -21.19 -12.03 -30.61
C THR A 59 -21.61 -12.99 -31.71
N GLN A 60 -22.89 -12.95 -32.10
CA GLN A 60 -23.42 -13.72 -33.23
C GLN A 60 -23.36 -12.92 -34.53
N ALA A 61 -23.81 -11.67 -34.48
CA ALA A 61 -23.96 -10.84 -35.65
C ALA A 61 -24.07 -9.36 -35.28
N SER A 62 -23.70 -8.52 -36.23
CA SER A 62 -24.02 -7.10 -36.27
C SER A 62 -23.99 -6.64 -37.73
N VAL A 63 -24.70 -5.56 -38.05
CA VAL A 63 -24.55 -4.84 -39.33
C VAL A 63 -23.57 -3.66 -39.22
N SER A 64 -22.86 -3.58 -38.09
CA SER A 64 -21.86 -2.55 -37.83
C SER A 64 -20.78 -2.49 -38.91
N THR A 65 -20.42 -1.26 -39.31
CA THR A 65 -19.39 -0.98 -40.32
C THR A 65 -17.97 -0.91 -39.74
N ASN A 66 -17.82 -0.78 -38.41
CA ASN A 66 -16.52 -0.80 -37.71
C ASN A 66 -16.21 -2.14 -37.02
N GLY A 67 -16.90 -3.22 -37.39
CA GLY A 67 -16.78 -4.52 -36.72
C GLY A 67 -17.55 -4.56 -35.38
N ALA A 68 -17.20 -5.54 -34.54
CA ALA A 68 -17.72 -5.64 -33.17
C ALA A 68 -16.76 -4.91 -32.23
N ALA A 69 -17.25 -3.89 -31.51
CA ALA A 69 -16.45 -3.03 -30.67
C ALA A 69 -17.17 -2.79 -29.34
N PHE A 70 -16.44 -2.98 -28.25
CA PHE A 70 -16.89 -2.65 -26.90
C PHE A 70 -15.84 -1.78 -26.21
N MET A 71 -16.30 -0.96 -25.29
CA MET A 71 -15.47 0.01 -24.60
C MET A 71 -15.72 -0.06 -23.10
N LEU A 72 -14.67 -0.20 -22.31
CA LEU A 72 -14.76 0.17 -20.90
C LEU A 72 -14.79 1.69 -20.83
N SER A 73 -15.88 2.22 -20.31
CA SER A 73 -16.08 3.65 -20.08
C SER A 73 -16.15 3.90 -18.58
N SER A 74 -15.33 4.83 -18.08
CA SER A 74 -15.35 5.26 -16.68
C SER A 74 -15.88 6.69 -16.54
N SER A 75 -16.36 7.05 -15.34
CA SER A 75 -16.65 8.45 -14.98
C SER A 75 -15.40 9.30 -14.75
N ALA A 76 -14.21 8.70 -14.87
CA ALA A 76 -12.91 9.37 -14.81
C ALA A 76 -12.31 9.61 -16.23
N ASP A 77 -13.18 9.61 -17.25
CA ASP A 77 -12.84 9.81 -18.67
C ASP A 77 -11.95 8.72 -19.30
N ASP A 78 -11.87 7.53 -18.68
CA ASP A 78 -11.23 6.38 -19.31
C ASP A 78 -12.12 5.81 -20.42
N SER A 79 -11.49 5.52 -21.56
CA SER A 79 -12.13 4.94 -22.73
C SER A 79 -11.22 3.86 -23.33
N LEU A 80 -11.37 2.63 -22.86
CA LEU A 80 -10.50 1.51 -23.22
C LEU A 80 -11.23 0.56 -24.17
N LEU A 81 -10.83 0.59 -25.45
CA LEU A 81 -11.49 -0.14 -26.54
C LEU A 81 -10.99 -1.57 -26.70
N GLY A 82 -11.92 -2.50 -26.88
CA GLY A 82 -11.68 -3.84 -27.42
C GLY A 82 -12.48 -4.02 -28.70
N THR A 83 -11.81 -4.42 -29.78
CA THR A 83 -12.40 -4.48 -31.12
C THR A 83 -12.09 -5.79 -31.82
N SER A 84 -13.01 -6.27 -32.63
CA SER A 84 -12.82 -7.36 -33.56
C SER A 84 -13.35 -6.98 -34.95
N PRO A 85 -12.58 -7.22 -36.03
CA PRO A 85 -13.11 -7.07 -37.38
C PRO A 85 -14.19 -8.12 -37.68
N ASN A 86 -14.22 -9.23 -36.93
CA ASN A 86 -15.27 -10.23 -37.03
C ASN A 86 -16.47 -9.83 -36.17
N ARG A 87 -17.69 -9.97 -36.73
CA ARG A 87 -18.96 -9.63 -36.09
C ARG A 87 -19.70 -10.85 -35.51
N ALA A 88 -19.15 -12.04 -35.74
CA ALA A 88 -19.66 -13.34 -35.35
C ALA A 88 -18.52 -14.11 -34.66
N GLY A 89 -18.13 -13.65 -33.48
CA GLY A 89 -17.03 -14.20 -32.71
C GLY A 89 -16.89 -13.56 -31.34
N GLU A 90 -15.82 -13.94 -30.62
CA GLU A 90 -15.48 -13.33 -29.35
C GLU A 90 -14.77 -11.98 -29.56
N VAL A 91 -15.17 -10.98 -28.78
CA VAL A 91 -14.42 -9.74 -28.60
C VAL A 91 -13.94 -9.72 -27.16
N CYS A 92 -12.65 -9.53 -26.95
CA CYS A 92 -12.07 -9.42 -25.62
C CYS A 92 -11.37 -8.07 -25.46
N GLY A 93 -11.14 -7.69 -24.21
CA GLY A 93 -10.39 -6.50 -23.87
C GLY A 93 -9.88 -6.55 -22.44
N THR A 94 -8.89 -5.71 -22.18
CA THR A 94 -8.31 -5.48 -20.87
C THR A 94 -8.20 -3.97 -20.65
N GLY A 95 -8.26 -3.54 -19.39
CA GLY A 95 -8.12 -2.16 -19.03
C GLY A 95 -7.58 -1.99 -17.62
N ILE A 96 -6.79 -0.94 -17.41
CA ILE A 96 -6.36 -0.51 -16.09
C ILE A 96 -7.00 0.84 -15.83
N ILE A 97 -7.65 0.98 -14.67
CA ILE A 97 -8.27 2.22 -14.22
C ILE A 97 -7.65 2.62 -12.89
N ASP A 98 -7.08 3.82 -12.83
CA ASP A 98 -6.55 4.41 -11.60
C ASP A 98 -7.61 5.34 -10.98
N VAL A 99 -8.23 4.87 -9.88
CA VAL A 99 -9.22 5.66 -9.14
C VAL A 99 -8.50 6.61 -8.20
N THR A 100 -8.35 7.87 -8.60
CA THR A 100 -7.71 8.92 -7.77
C THR A 100 -8.67 9.52 -6.73
N ALA A 101 -9.98 9.50 -7.00
CA ALA A 101 -11.03 9.90 -6.07
C ALA A 101 -12.24 8.98 -6.25
N ALA A 102 -12.67 8.31 -5.18
CA ALA A 102 -13.85 7.44 -5.18
C ALA A 102 -15.14 8.24 -4.85
N PRO A 103 -16.32 7.85 -5.39
CA PRO A 103 -16.55 6.69 -6.25
C PRO A 103 -16.27 6.98 -7.74
N VAL A 104 -15.82 5.95 -8.48
CA VAL A 104 -15.75 5.95 -9.95
C VAL A 104 -16.70 4.89 -10.49
N THR A 105 -17.54 5.24 -11.46
CA THR A 105 -18.42 4.28 -12.13
C THR A 105 -17.77 3.78 -13.42
N VAL A 106 -17.89 2.49 -13.71
CA VAL A 106 -17.37 1.85 -14.91
C VAL A 106 -18.49 1.05 -15.58
N SER A 107 -18.56 1.07 -16.91
CA SER A 107 -19.50 0.26 -17.69
C SER A 107 -18.81 -0.28 -18.94
N LEU A 108 -19.21 -1.49 -19.36
CA LEU A 108 -18.85 -2.01 -20.67
C LEU A 108 -19.93 -1.59 -21.67
N VAL A 109 -19.58 -0.75 -22.63
CA VAL A 109 -20.51 -0.11 -23.56
C VAL A 109 -20.32 -0.67 -24.96
N ASN A 110 -21.41 -0.88 -25.70
CA ASN A 110 -21.31 -1.17 -27.12
C ASN A 110 -20.85 0.06 -27.90
N ALA A 111 -19.62 -0.01 -28.44
CA ALA A 111 -18.97 1.03 -29.22
C ALA A 111 -19.03 0.76 -30.75
N SER A 112 -19.78 -0.27 -31.17
CA SER A 112 -20.07 -0.50 -32.58
C SER A 112 -21.02 0.55 -33.15
N THR A 113 -20.98 0.72 -34.47
CA THR A 113 -21.90 1.61 -35.21
C THR A 113 -23.34 1.09 -35.34
N SER A 114 -23.63 -0.11 -34.83
CA SER A 114 -24.96 -0.73 -34.83
C SER A 114 -25.11 -1.63 -33.61
N ALA A 115 -26.35 -2.05 -33.33
CA ALA A 115 -26.64 -3.07 -32.33
C ALA A 115 -25.82 -4.36 -32.60
N VAL A 116 -25.36 -4.98 -31.52
CA VAL A 116 -24.63 -6.27 -31.55
C VAL A 116 -25.51 -7.33 -30.89
N TYR A 117 -25.70 -8.45 -31.57
CA TYR A 117 -26.45 -9.60 -31.06
C TYR A 117 -25.49 -10.58 -30.39
N TYR A 118 -25.83 -11.03 -29.18
CA TYR A 118 -25.05 -12.03 -28.45
C TYR A 118 -25.19 -13.42 -29.08
N ALA A 119 -24.20 -14.29 -28.88
CA ALA A 119 -24.23 -15.67 -29.36
C ALA A 119 -25.24 -16.54 -28.57
N PRO A 120 -26.39 -16.96 -29.15
CA PRO A 120 -27.39 -17.74 -28.41
C PRO A 120 -27.03 -19.22 -28.27
N LEU A 121 -25.96 -19.67 -28.94
CA LEU A 121 -25.53 -21.07 -29.00
C LEU A 121 -24.57 -21.46 -27.88
N VAL A 122 -24.10 -20.49 -27.09
CA VAL A 122 -23.19 -20.72 -25.96
C VAL A 122 -23.90 -20.40 -24.63
N PRO A 123 -23.65 -21.18 -23.56
CA PRO A 123 -24.32 -20.97 -22.27
C PRO A 123 -23.84 -19.72 -21.52
N LEU A 124 -22.63 -19.25 -21.81
CA LEU A 124 -22.05 -18.02 -21.27
C LEU A 124 -21.71 -17.11 -22.45
N THR A 125 -22.32 -15.93 -22.49
CA THR A 125 -22.26 -15.00 -23.61
C THR A 125 -21.34 -13.81 -23.36
N ALA A 126 -21.04 -13.49 -22.09
CA ALA A 126 -20.04 -12.51 -21.71
C ALA A 126 -19.57 -12.75 -20.27
N SER A 127 -18.35 -12.33 -19.97
CA SER A 127 -17.84 -12.25 -18.59
C SER A 127 -16.98 -11.00 -18.44
N LEU A 128 -17.03 -10.39 -17.25
CA LEU A 128 -16.17 -9.29 -16.86
C LEU A 128 -15.67 -9.53 -15.44
N VAL A 129 -14.36 -9.40 -15.27
CA VAL A 129 -13.64 -9.55 -14.01
C VAL A 129 -12.96 -8.23 -13.68
N VAL A 130 -13.13 -7.77 -12.44
CA VAL A 130 -12.40 -6.64 -11.86
C VAL A 130 -11.61 -7.15 -10.67
N ILE A 131 -10.33 -6.80 -10.60
CA ILE A 131 -9.47 -7.07 -9.45
C ILE A 131 -8.73 -5.78 -9.13
N GLU A 132 -8.73 -5.36 -7.85
CA GLU A 132 -7.84 -4.28 -7.43
C GLU A 132 -6.39 -4.82 -7.39
N ASP A 133 -5.48 -4.10 -8.04
CA ASP A 133 -4.04 -4.28 -7.94
C ASP A 133 -3.52 -3.37 -6.83
N ASP A 134 -3.32 -3.93 -5.64
CA ASP A 134 -2.86 -3.22 -4.45
C ASP A 134 -1.42 -2.74 -4.69
N GLN A 135 -1.26 -1.45 -5.02
CA GLN A 135 0.06 -0.84 -5.09
C GLN A 135 0.73 -1.03 -3.73
N ARG A 136 1.98 -1.51 -3.74
CA ARG A 136 2.73 -1.86 -2.54
C ARG A 136 2.67 -0.75 -1.49
N GLU A 137 1.98 -1.01 -0.39
CA GLU A 137 1.74 -0.02 0.65
C GLU A 137 2.81 -0.11 1.74
N GLY A 138 3.72 0.85 1.73
CA GLY A 138 4.81 0.91 2.69
C GLY A 138 6.03 1.64 2.14
N PHE A 139 7.04 1.79 2.96
CA PHE A 139 8.33 2.37 2.57
C PHE A 139 9.47 1.54 3.14
N SER A 140 10.66 1.75 2.59
CA SER A 140 11.92 1.42 3.24
C SER A 140 12.85 2.59 3.03
N ALA A 141 13.54 3.00 4.08
CA ALA A 141 14.36 4.19 4.06
C ALA A 141 15.64 4.01 4.87
N PHE A 142 16.61 4.87 4.57
CA PHE A 142 17.94 4.85 5.15
C PHE A 142 18.35 6.22 5.68
N ILE A 143 19.06 6.23 6.81
CA ILE A 143 19.86 7.38 7.26
C ILE A 143 21.30 6.90 7.42
N SER A 144 22.26 7.64 6.87
CA SER A 144 23.69 7.31 6.99
C SER A 144 24.20 7.52 8.42
N SER A 145 23.95 8.69 8.99
CA SER A 145 24.26 8.99 10.38
C SER A 145 23.46 10.15 10.97
N VAL A 146 23.25 10.12 12.29
CA VAL A 146 22.68 11.22 13.09
C VAL A 146 23.50 11.38 14.36
N SER A 147 23.97 12.59 14.65
CA SER A 147 24.61 12.90 15.93
C SER A 147 23.59 13.44 16.93
N THR A 148 23.52 12.85 18.12
CA THR A 148 22.61 13.31 19.17
C THR A 148 23.13 12.98 20.58
N SER A 149 22.75 13.79 21.56
CA SER A 149 22.94 13.54 23.00
C SER A 149 21.64 13.67 23.80
N ALA A 150 20.50 13.79 23.12
CA ALA A 150 19.19 14.00 23.72
C ALA A 150 18.09 13.27 22.93
N SER A 151 16.90 13.14 23.51
CA SER A 151 15.76 12.53 22.83
C SER A 151 15.41 13.30 21.56
N THR A 152 15.24 12.59 20.44
CA THR A 152 14.93 13.19 19.14
C THR A 152 14.17 12.22 18.26
N GLN A 153 13.39 12.77 17.32
CA GLN A 153 12.92 12.01 16.16
C GLN A 153 14.05 11.86 15.15
N LEU A 154 14.07 10.74 14.43
CA LEU A 154 14.99 10.53 13.31
C LEU A 154 14.34 11.04 12.02
N THR A 155 15.04 11.96 11.35
CA THR A 155 14.56 12.71 10.19
C THR A 155 15.63 12.74 9.10
N GLY A 156 15.29 13.19 7.89
CA GLY A 156 16.24 13.30 6.78
C GLY A 156 16.54 11.95 6.12
N TRP A 157 15.49 11.15 5.93
CA TRP A 157 15.60 9.82 5.35
C TRP A 157 15.90 9.86 3.84
N THR A 158 16.52 8.80 3.33
CA THR A 158 16.71 8.56 1.88
C THR A 158 15.99 7.30 1.46
N VAL A 159 15.27 7.37 0.34
CA VAL A 159 14.44 6.27 -0.22
C VAL A 159 14.91 5.85 -1.62
N THR A 160 16.14 6.21 -2.00
CA THR A 160 16.73 5.81 -3.28
C THR A 160 17.05 4.32 -3.30
N PRO A 161 16.96 3.63 -4.46
CA PRO A 161 17.29 2.21 -4.58
C PRO A 161 18.61 1.84 -3.86
N PRO A 162 18.63 0.77 -3.05
CA PRO A 162 17.64 -0.32 -2.96
C PRO A 162 16.40 -0.02 -2.08
N TYR A 163 16.34 1.16 -1.49
CA TYR A 163 15.20 1.65 -0.72
C TYR A 163 14.08 2.12 -1.67
N PHE A 164 12.87 2.34 -1.14
CA PHE A 164 11.73 2.72 -1.96
C PHE A 164 10.77 3.57 -1.14
N ASP A 165 10.07 4.43 -1.85
CA ASP A 165 9.20 5.44 -1.27
C ASP A 165 7.72 5.03 -1.27
N SER A 166 6.92 5.74 -0.47
CA SER A 166 5.47 5.81 -0.56
C SER A 166 5.00 7.24 -0.33
N ALA A 167 3.89 7.62 -0.96
CA ALA A 167 3.29 8.95 -0.77
C ALA A 167 2.96 9.29 0.70
N GLY A 168 2.81 8.28 1.57
CA GLY A 168 2.58 8.46 3.00
C GLY A 168 3.83 8.82 3.80
N PHE A 169 5.04 8.67 3.26
CA PHE A 169 6.28 8.93 3.99
C PHE A 169 6.84 10.31 3.68
N ASN A 170 6.97 11.15 4.70
CA ASN A 170 7.68 12.42 4.62
C ASN A 170 9.09 12.23 5.20
N GLU A 171 10.07 12.14 4.32
CA GLU A 171 11.46 11.80 4.66
C GLU A 171 12.14 12.92 5.44
N ALA A 172 11.85 14.17 5.08
CA ALA A 172 12.42 15.35 5.73
C ALA A 172 11.95 15.47 7.18
N ALA A 173 10.68 15.15 7.45
CA ALA A 173 10.09 15.18 8.79
C ALA A 173 10.20 13.84 9.53
N GLY A 174 10.53 12.73 8.85
CA GLY A 174 10.57 11.39 9.42
C GLY A 174 9.21 10.85 9.85
N ASN A 175 8.14 11.25 9.15
CA ASN A 175 6.76 10.92 9.48
C ASN A 175 6.13 10.03 8.40
N TYR A 176 5.63 8.86 8.79
CA TYR A 176 4.78 8.03 7.96
C TYR A 176 3.31 8.24 8.33
N THR A 177 2.51 8.77 7.41
CA THR A 177 1.06 8.89 7.53
C THR A 177 0.42 7.66 6.91
N VAL A 178 -0.29 6.90 7.74
CA VAL A 178 -0.91 5.63 7.36
C VAL A 178 -2.02 5.87 6.32
N PRO A 179 -1.88 5.37 5.09
CA PRO A 179 -2.89 5.58 4.04
C PRO A 179 -4.15 4.73 4.29
N THR A 180 -3.97 3.45 4.62
CA THR A 180 -5.06 2.48 4.77
C THR A 180 -5.07 1.87 6.17
N THR A 181 -6.25 1.68 6.77
CA THR A 181 -6.36 0.92 8.02
C THR A 181 -5.92 -0.54 7.78
N GLY A 182 -5.09 -1.08 8.67
CA GLY A 182 -4.59 -2.44 8.53
C GLY A 182 -3.54 -2.84 9.56
N ILE A 183 -2.96 -4.02 9.35
CA ILE A 183 -1.81 -4.54 10.08
C ILE A 183 -0.56 -4.21 9.27
N TYR A 184 0.42 -3.62 9.94
CA TYR A 184 1.72 -3.24 9.36
C TYR A 184 2.83 -4.05 10.01
N SER A 185 3.69 -4.64 9.18
CA SER A 185 4.99 -5.15 9.58
C SER A 185 5.97 -3.99 9.66
N VAL A 186 6.62 -3.84 10.81
CA VAL A 186 7.58 -2.77 11.08
C VAL A 186 8.93 -3.38 11.40
N GLN A 187 9.96 -2.90 10.73
CA GLN A 187 11.34 -3.30 10.96
C GLN A 187 12.25 -2.09 10.97
N ALA A 188 13.07 -1.94 12.02
CA ALA A 188 14.13 -0.96 12.07
C ALA A 188 15.43 -1.58 12.59
N THR A 189 16.55 -1.23 11.97
CA THR A 189 17.90 -1.60 12.40
C THR A 189 18.68 -0.32 12.62
N ILE A 190 19.08 -0.09 13.87
CA ILE A 190 19.78 1.13 14.29
C ILE A 190 21.17 0.73 14.77
N ASN A 191 22.18 1.04 13.98
CA ASN A 191 23.58 0.97 14.44
C ASN A 191 23.91 2.22 15.25
N TYR A 192 24.82 2.11 16.21
CA TYR A 192 25.28 3.26 16.97
C TYR A 192 26.75 3.13 17.36
N SER A 193 27.39 4.27 17.60
CA SER A 193 28.70 4.35 18.23
C SER A 193 28.83 5.60 19.10
N THR A 194 29.80 5.59 20.01
CA THR A 194 30.26 6.76 20.76
C THR A 194 31.77 6.72 20.92
N ASN A 195 32.41 7.86 20.71
CA ASN A 195 33.84 8.06 20.95
C ASN A 195 34.09 8.82 22.25
N SER A 196 33.01 9.17 22.97
CA SER A 196 33.09 9.86 24.25
C SER A 196 33.33 8.85 25.36
N ALA A 197 34.36 9.09 26.18
CA ALA A 197 34.55 8.30 27.38
C ALA A 197 33.39 8.56 28.36
N ILE A 198 32.84 7.47 28.91
CA ILE A 198 31.79 7.55 29.93
C ILE A 198 32.50 7.63 31.28
N SER A 199 32.57 8.83 31.83
CA SER A 199 33.38 9.15 33.00
C SER A 199 32.64 8.97 34.34
N ILE A 200 31.32 8.75 34.31
CA ILE A 200 30.47 8.57 35.49
C ILE A 200 29.52 7.40 35.23
N SER A 201 29.30 6.56 36.25
CA SER A 201 28.30 5.49 36.21
C SER A 201 26.89 6.06 36.00
N LEU A 202 26.12 5.48 35.09
CA LEU A 202 24.74 5.86 34.85
C LEU A 202 23.87 5.57 36.07
N GLY A 203 22.88 6.43 36.32
CA GLY A 203 21.88 6.19 37.37
C GLY A 203 21.02 4.96 37.09
N SER A 204 20.46 4.34 38.13
CA SER A 204 19.60 3.15 38.01
C SER A 204 18.29 3.39 37.23
N GLY A 205 17.87 4.65 37.11
CA GLY A 205 16.69 5.04 36.33
C GLY A 205 16.94 5.27 34.84
N VAL A 206 18.20 5.31 34.39
CA VAL A 206 18.55 5.67 33.00
C VAL A 206 18.40 4.45 32.09
N ASN A 207 17.38 4.43 31.24
CA ASN A 207 17.08 3.33 30.31
C ASN A 207 16.77 3.86 28.90
N PRO A 208 17.78 4.34 28.16
CA PRO A 208 17.61 4.81 26.80
C PRO A 208 17.03 3.72 25.90
N ALA A 209 16.30 4.13 24.88
CA ALA A 209 15.64 3.21 23.95
C ALA A 209 15.44 3.85 22.58
N PHE A 210 15.30 3.00 21.55
CA PHE A 210 14.69 3.38 20.29
C PHE A 210 13.22 2.98 20.30
N VAL A 211 12.37 3.83 19.74
CA VAL A 211 10.93 3.63 19.77
C VAL A 211 10.32 4.01 18.44
N VAL A 212 9.55 3.10 17.85
CA VAL A 212 8.54 3.44 16.84
C VAL A 212 7.32 3.94 17.59
N ARG A 213 6.92 5.18 17.34
CA ARG A 213 5.88 5.89 18.09
C ARG A 213 4.85 6.47 17.15
N ARG A 214 3.58 6.31 17.51
CA ARG A 214 2.49 7.10 16.95
C ARG A 214 2.48 8.49 17.58
N THR A 215 2.49 9.54 16.78
CA THR A 215 2.47 10.95 17.22
C THR A 215 1.10 11.61 17.08
N SER A 216 0.24 11.08 16.19
CA SER A 216 -1.13 11.54 15.96
C SER A 216 -2.03 10.34 15.63
N PRO A 217 -3.31 10.33 16.06
CA PRO A 217 -3.97 11.36 16.87
C PRO A 217 -3.61 11.28 18.37
N THR A 218 -3.16 10.12 18.84
CA THR A 218 -2.81 9.88 20.24
C THR A 218 -1.37 9.41 20.33
N LEU A 219 -0.57 10.11 21.15
CA LEU A 219 0.82 9.77 21.36
C LEU A 219 0.94 8.40 22.05
N THR A 220 1.49 7.41 21.36
CA THR A 220 1.61 6.03 21.86
C THR A 220 2.91 5.40 21.38
N ASN A 221 3.69 4.79 22.29
CA ASN A 221 4.83 3.97 21.89
C ASN A 221 4.32 2.62 21.39
N LEU A 222 4.70 2.24 20.16
CA LEU A 222 4.18 1.05 19.48
C LEU A 222 5.16 -0.13 19.61
N ILE A 223 6.44 0.12 19.32
CA ILE A 223 7.52 -0.86 19.42
C ILE A 223 8.71 -0.17 20.06
N GLY A 224 9.34 -0.81 21.05
CA GLY A 224 10.51 -0.28 21.73
C GLY A 224 11.65 -1.30 21.75
N GLY A 225 12.88 -0.79 21.68
CA GLY A 225 14.11 -1.59 21.81
C GLY A 225 15.05 -0.85 22.74
N LEU A 226 15.38 -1.48 23.87
CA LEU A 226 16.27 -0.90 24.86
C LEU A 226 17.69 -0.79 24.31
N PHE A 227 18.36 0.29 24.67
CA PHE A 227 19.77 0.45 24.39
C PHE A 227 20.58 -0.58 25.20
N PRO A 228 21.63 -1.20 24.62
CA PRO A 228 22.48 -2.11 25.37
C PRO A 228 23.19 -1.40 26.52
N LEU A 229 22.95 -1.88 27.74
CA LEU A 229 23.61 -1.45 28.97
C LEU A 229 24.47 -2.57 29.53
N LEU A 230 25.62 -2.20 30.08
CA LEU A 230 26.52 -3.07 30.82
C LEU A 230 26.52 -2.64 32.28
N ASP A 231 26.10 -3.56 33.14
CA ASP A 231 26.14 -3.43 34.60
C ASP A 231 27.26 -4.33 35.16
N VAL A 232 28.21 -3.73 35.87
CA VAL A 232 29.29 -4.42 36.58
C VAL A 232 29.15 -4.10 38.07
N SER A 233 29.00 -5.13 38.89
CA SER A 233 28.94 -5.00 40.34
C SER A 233 29.88 -6.01 40.99
N VAL A 234 30.99 -5.51 41.53
CA VAL A 234 31.94 -6.27 42.35
C VAL A 234 32.08 -5.57 43.70
N ALA A 235 32.63 -6.24 44.71
CA ALA A 235 32.57 -5.83 46.13
C ALA A 235 32.92 -4.37 46.46
N LEU A 236 33.68 -3.67 45.61
CA LEU A 236 34.06 -2.26 45.79
C LEU A 236 33.77 -1.37 44.56
N LEU A 237 33.15 -1.88 43.50
CA LEU A 237 32.88 -1.14 42.27
C LEU A 237 31.51 -1.50 41.72
N THR A 238 30.68 -0.47 41.54
CA THR A 238 29.46 -0.54 40.75
C THR A 238 29.59 0.40 39.56
N LEU A 239 29.41 -0.12 38.35
CA LEU A 239 29.51 0.62 37.10
C LEU A 239 28.33 0.22 36.21
N ARG A 240 27.56 1.20 35.77
CA ARG A 240 26.53 1.07 34.74
C ARG A 240 26.89 1.97 33.58
N THR A 241 26.99 1.42 32.38
CA THR A 241 27.44 2.16 31.19
C THR A 241 26.80 1.61 29.93
N ILE A 242 26.90 2.32 28.80
CA ILE A 242 26.55 1.78 27.48
C ILE A 242 27.75 1.09 26.85
N LEU A 243 27.49 0.23 25.87
CA LEU A 243 28.55 -0.23 24.97
C LEU A 243 28.98 0.91 24.05
N SER A 244 30.26 0.93 23.65
CA SER A 244 30.78 1.99 22.78
C SER A 244 30.25 1.92 21.36
N ASN A 245 29.78 0.76 20.92
CA ASN A 245 29.05 0.56 19.68
C ASN A 245 28.10 -0.64 19.81
N GLY A 246 27.16 -0.74 18.87
CA GLY A 246 26.28 -1.88 18.77
C GLY A 246 25.15 -1.64 17.78
N THR A 247 24.20 -2.57 17.79
CA THR A 247 23.02 -2.54 16.92
C THR A 247 21.78 -2.83 17.77
N VAL A 248 20.72 -2.06 17.54
CA VAL A 248 19.38 -2.32 18.09
C VAL A 248 18.44 -2.61 16.93
N THR A 249 17.68 -3.70 17.04
CA THR A 249 16.65 -4.05 16.07
C THR A 249 15.26 -3.92 16.71
N LEU A 250 14.34 -3.32 15.96
CA LEU A 250 12.92 -3.26 16.27
C LEU A 250 12.19 -4.09 15.22
N ALA A 251 11.41 -5.07 15.64
CA ALA A 251 10.61 -5.88 14.73
C ALA A 251 9.27 -6.20 15.40
N GLY A 252 8.18 -5.99 14.67
CA GLY A 252 6.85 -6.29 15.18
C GLY A 252 5.75 -5.99 14.17
N GLU A 253 4.56 -6.46 14.49
CA GLU A 253 3.34 -6.22 13.73
C GLU A 253 2.40 -5.36 14.57
N ILE A 254 1.86 -4.30 13.97
CA ILE A 254 1.02 -3.33 14.68
C ILE A 254 -0.23 -3.02 13.86
N SER A 255 -1.37 -2.87 14.54
CA SER A 255 -2.60 -2.37 13.92
C SER A 255 -2.60 -0.85 13.91
N LEU A 256 -2.78 -0.27 12.72
CA LEU A 256 -2.85 1.16 12.49
C LEU A 256 -4.15 1.52 11.76
N THR A 257 -4.64 2.71 12.03
CA THR A 257 -5.81 3.30 11.35
C THR A 257 -5.35 4.32 10.32
N ALA A 258 -6.07 4.42 9.20
CA ALA A 258 -5.84 5.48 8.21
C ALA A 258 -5.77 6.85 8.89
N GLY A 259 -4.73 7.63 8.58
CA GLY A 259 -4.45 8.94 9.18
C GLY A 259 -3.58 8.91 10.45
N ASP A 260 -3.26 7.75 11.03
CA ASP A 260 -2.25 7.66 12.08
C ASP A 260 -0.89 8.18 11.54
N VAL A 261 -0.16 8.94 12.37
CA VAL A 261 1.20 9.41 12.03
C VAL A 261 2.21 8.69 12.91
N VAL A 262 3.19 8.04 12.30
CA VAL A 262 4.21 7.22 12.95
C VAL A 262 5.61 7.75 12.63
N GLY A 263 6.49 7.76 13.63
CA GLY A 263 7.91 8.11 13.49
C GLY A 263 8.83 7.16 14.26
N LEU A 264 10.11 7.18 13.93
CA LEU A 264 11.17 6.50 14.68
C LEU A 264 11.93 7.50 15.57
N PHE A 265 12.08 7.18 16.85
CA PHE A 265 12.62 8.07 17.86
C PHE A 265 13.77 7.41 18.62
N TYR A 266 14.76 8.23 18.98
CA TYR A 266 15.67 7.96 20.07
C TYR A 266 15.12 8.62 21.34
N ASN A 267 14.97 7.84 22.41
CA ASN A 267 14.65 8.33 23.74
C ASN A 267 15.90 8.19 24.62
N ALA A 268 16.48 9.32 25.02
CA ALA A 268 17.68 9.34 25.84
C ALA A 268 17.45 8.85 27.27
N ASP A 269 16.26 9.10 27.83
CA ASP A 269 15.92 8.72 29.22
C ASP A 269 17.00 9.07 30.26
N GLY A 270 17.60 10.26 30.11
CA GLY A 270 18.69 10.75 30.97
C GLY A 270 20.11 10.41 30.51
N LEU A 271 20.30 9.65 29.42
CA LEU A 271 21.61 9.46 28.79
C LEU A 271 22.04 10.71 28.03
N THR A 272 23.09 11.39 28.51
CA THR A 272 23.63 12.63 27.90
C THR A 272 24.90 12.42 27.08
N VAL A 273 25.33 11.15 26.90
CA VAL A 273 26.52 10.81 26.12
C VAL A 273 26.27 11.13 24.65
N PRO A 274 27.15 11.88 23.96
CA PRO A 274 27.06 12.06 22.52
C PRO A 274 27.15 10.71 21.79
N LEU A 275 26.14 10.44 20.96
CA LEU A 275 26.02 9.25 20.13
C LEU A 275 26.09 9.63 18.65
N THR A 276 26.68 8.75 17.86
CA THR A 276 26.54 8.69 16.41
C THR A 276 25.62 7.53 16.08
N LEU A 277 24.35 7.82 15.85
CA LEU A 277 23.39 6.86 15.30
C LEU A 277 23.72 6.63 13.82
N GLY A 278 23.55 5.41 13.33
CA GLY A 278 24.13 4.92 12.08
C GLY A 278 25.52 4.29 12.24
N GLY A 279 26.16 4.47 13.40
CA GLY A 279 27.49 3.91 13.68
C GLY A 279 28.62 4.52 12.84
N SER A 280 29.76 3.85 12.82
CA SER A 280 30.88 4.15 11.91
C SER A 280 30.76 3.34 10.61
N GLU A 281 31.52 3.69 9.57
CA GLU A 281 31.64 2.89 8.33
C GLU A 281 30.34 2.72 7.52
N ALA A 282 29.41 3.68 7.61
CA ALA A 282 28.15 3.69 6.86
C ALA A 282 27.21 2.48 7.10
N ALA A 283 27.29 1.81 8.26
CA ALA A 283 26.33 0.77 8.64
C ALA A 283 24.88 1.30 8.69
N GLY A 284 24.73 2.57 9.05
CA GLY A 284 23.52 3.37 8.93
C GLY A 284 22.34 2.88 9.75
N ILE A 285 21.19 3.48 9.46
CA ILE A 285 19.90 3.21 10.08
C ILE A 285 18.95 2.84 8.96
N VAL A 286 18.31 1.67 9.06
CA VAL A 286 17.27 1.25 8.13
C VAL A 286 15.95 1.22 8.87
N TRP A 287 14.90 1.75 8.28
CA TRP A 287 13.53 1.62 8.77
C TRP A 287 12.60 1.32 7.62
N SER A 288 11.72 0.33 7.82
CA SER A 288 10.68 -0.02 6.88
C SER A 288 9.37 -0.31 7.58
N MET A 289 8.29 0.00 6.87
CA MET A 289 6.93 -0.35 7.25
C MET A 289 6.23 -0.85 6.00
N ASN A 290 5.56 -2.00 6.07
CA ASN A 290 4.77 -2.54 4.96
C ASN A 290 3.43 -3.04 5.50
N ARG A 291 2.32 -2.69 4.84
CA ARG A 291 1.01 -3.25 5.15
C ARG A 291 0.99 -4.72 4.76
N ILE A 292 0.47 -5.58 5.64
CA ILE A 292 0.41 -7.02 5.43
C ILE A 292 -1.03 -7.57 5.46
N ALA A 293 -1.98 -6.83 6.03
CA ALA A 293 -3.42 -7.13 6.03
C ALA A 293 -4.24 -5.85 6.14
#